data_AF-A0A4Y1ZB40-F1
#
_entry.id   AF-A0A4Y1ZB40-F1
#
_cell.length_a   1.000
_cell.length_b   1.000
_cell.length_c   1.000
_cell.angle_alpha   90.00
_cell.angle_beta   90.00
_cell.angle_gamma   90.00
#
_symmetry.space_group_name_H-M   'P 1'
#
loop_
_entity.id
_entity.type
_entity.pdbx_description
1 polymer ?
#
loop_
_entity_poly.entity_id
_entity_poly.type
_entity_poly.pdbx_seq_one_letter_code
_entity_poly.pdbx_strand_id
1 'polypeptide(L)'
;MEFGILLLYFVFQFRGALFTGYNKIDWAQTGQKGNLVGTSLIFMNLILLKNLMKQKYKKVLNLKHYFISIEMVFFLTVQVMILSLGTRIYFLISLIAIIMFASIFITKFKTKYVILGTLFLVILISCVGLFRYGFNLSEVNFLSPVNNILQETMLNSFSLIATINFNHWGIIRFPIYLMQDTLNGVLSHLPVHLPAHDPSKAGYPLYSPVGGTSLFYSLIINFGVIGSFIFAFAVSCLLNYLRNTKILYTNAVYVCLSSTLIFTFFRDNFYISIIKVGIQDFVVFPAIVLLTIWCLYCAYHKFFDKNKLKSKSKKENQMKISIIIPTYNPGKTFEGNFEKIEQNIKNVSLESEVVIVDSGSTDGGLDFLKHKNVRLIEIKSSEFNHGGTRNMAAKIANGDLLVYMTQDAVLAKNTSIKSLISPLLMNKKLGIAYGRQLPRKDADVFARSAREFNYPNKDRIQSFSDINNLGIKTIFVSNSFAAYKKDVLFSIAGGFPEHTIFGEDTFVAAKLVLEKYSIAYVADAEVFHSHNYTIMEEFHRYFDIGVFHSKEKWILDRFRAPESEGARFIKYQLKELWDNKKVYLLFSLIFRNGMKYLGYKMGRSERHLPLKIKKRLSMHRAFWDSPTKEGQ
;
A
#
# COMPACT_ATOMS: atom_id res chain seq x y z
N MET A 1 -25.72 3.85 -8.03
CA MET A 1 -27.03 4.49 -8.29
C MET A 1 -28.13 3.45 -8.22
N GLU A 2 -28.03 2.38 -8.99
CA GLU A 2 -28.94 1.21 -8.98
C GLU A 2 -29.22 0.65 -7.58
N PHE A 3 -28.19 0.41 -6.76
CA PHE A 3 -28.36 -0.03 -5.37
C PHE A 3 -29.12 0.97 -4.47
N GLY A 4 -29.04 2.26 -4.76
CA GLY A 4 -29.81 3.28 -4.03
C GLY A 4 -31.30 3.22 -4.39
N ILE A 5 -31.62 2.93 -5.65
CA ILE A 5 -33.00 2.73 -6.11
C ILE A 5 -33.58 1.45 -5.50
N LEU A 6 -32.81 0.36 -5.48
CA LEU A 6 -33.21 -0.89 -4.83
C LEU A 6 -33.45 -0.70 -3.32
N LEU A 7 -32.61 0.10 -2.66
CA LEU A 7 -32.79 0.43 -1.25
C LEU A 7 -34.08 1.22 -1.00
N LEU A 8 -34.39 2.20 -1.86
CA LEU A 8 -35.65 2.95 -1.82
C LEU A 8 -36.86 2.04 -2.02
N TYR A 9 -36.78 1.07 -2.93
CA TYR A 9 -37.83 0.09 -3.16
C TYR A 9 -38.14 -0.71 -1.89
N PHE A 10 -37.13 -1.23 -1.20
CA PHE A 10 -37.35 -1.95 0.06
C PHE A 10 -37.89 -1.05 1.16
N VAL A 11 -37.38 0.19 1.31
CA VAL A 11 -37.95 1.15 2.26
C VAL A 11 -39.42 1.43 1.97
N PHE A 12 -39.80 1.56 0.70
CA PHE A 12 -41.18 1.81 0.28
C PHE A 12 -42.12 0.63 0.60
N GLN A 13 -41.64 -0.61 0.50
CA GLN A 13 -42.40 -1.79 0.91
C GLN A 13 -42.77 -1.73 2.41
N PHE A 14 -41.88 -1.19 3.24
CA PHE A 14 -42.08 -1.07 4.69
C PHE A 14 -42.74 0.24 5.15
N ARG A 15 -43.18 1.12 4.24
CA ARG A 15 -43.68 2.46 4.58
C ARG A 15 -44.79 2.50 5.64
N GLY A 16 -45.68 1.49 5.66
CA GLY A 16 -46.76 1.38 6.65
C GLY A 16 -46.33 0.86 8.03
N ALA A 17 -45.09 0.36 8.14
CA ALA A 17 -44.52 -0.22 9.35
C ALA A 17 -43.42 0.67 9.99
N LEU A 18 -42.99 1.73 9.31
CA LEU A 18 -41.98 2.65 9.85
C LEU A 18 -42.55 3.38 11.08
N PHE A 19 -41.76 3.46 12.14
CA PHE A 19 -42.08 4.16 13.40
C PHE A 19 -43.31 3.64 14.18
N THR A 20 -43.87 2.47 13.85
CA THR A 20 -45.09 1.94 14.50
C THR A 20 -44.83 0.99 15.69
N GLY A 21 -43.57 0.72 16.05
CA GLY A 21 -43.19 -0.17 17.18
C GLY A 21 -43.26 -1.67 16.84
N TYR A 22 -42.99 -2.54 17.83
CA TYR A 22 -42.95 -4.01 17.62
C TYR A 22 -44.33 -4.65 17.35
N ASN A 23 -45.41 -3.98 17.73
CA ASN A 23 -46.73 -4.62 17.88
C ASN A 23 -47.55 -4.70 16.58
N LYS A 24 -47.08 -4.11 15.47
CA LYS A 24 -47.84 -4.03 14.21
C LYS A 24 -47.17 -4.73 13.01
N ILE A 25 -46.03 -5.39 13.20
CA ILE A 25 -45.29 -6.00 12.09
C ILE A 25 -45.45 -7.51 12.14
N ASP A 26 -46.07 -8.06 11.11
CA ASP A 26 -46.14 -9.51 10.90
C ASP A 26 -44.72 -10.07 10.69
N TRP A 27 -44.34 -11.03 11.52
CA TRP A 27 -43.01 -11.62 11.55
C TRP A 27 -42.67 -12.42 10.29
N ALA A 28 -43.68 -12.73 9.46
CA ALA A 28 -43.50 -13.29 8.11
C ALA A 28 -42.70 -12.37 7.16
N GLN A 29 -42.64 -11.06 7.42
CA GLN A 29 -41.87 -10.09 6.61
C GLN A 29 -40.35 -10.05 6.94
N THR A 30 -39.85 -10.89 7.84
CA THR A 30 -38.44 -10.94 8.26
C THR A 30 -37.46 -11.14 7.08
N GLY A 31 -37.81 -11.93 6.07
CA GLY A 31 -36.99 -12.09 4.86
C GLY A 31 -36.78 -10.78 4.08
N GLN A 32 -37.82 -9.95 3.97
CA GLN A 32 -37.71 -8.64 3.32
C GLN A 32 -36.92 -7.63 4.17
N LYS A 33 -36.95 -7.74 5.50
CA LYS A 33 -36.11 -6.93 6.40
C LYS A 33 -34.63 -7.28 6.22
N GLY A 34 -34.30 -8.56 6.07
CA GLY A 34 -32.95 -9.02 5.72
C GLY A 34 -32.44 -8.38 4.43
N ASN A 35 -33.25 -8.40 3.38
CA ASN A 35 -32.93 -7.78 2.09
C ASN A 35 -32.68 -6.27 2.19
N LEU A 36 -33.50 -5.53 2.94
CA LEU A 36 -33.31 -4.10 3.18
C LEU A 36 -31.92 -3.83 3.82
N VAL A 37 -31.55 -4.64 4.80
CA VAL A 37 -30.32 -4.47 5.58
C VAL A 37 -29.10 -4.90 4.76
N GLY A 38 -29.19 -6.05 4.08
CA GLY A 38 -28.24 -6.54 3.07
C GLY A 38 -27.92 -5.47 2.05
N THR A 39 -28.96 -4.95 1.40
CA THR A 39 -28.83 -3.88 0.41
C THR A 39 -28.19 -2.63 1.00
N SER A 40 -28.54 -2.25 2.24
CA SER A 40 -27.96 -1.08 2.91
C SER A 40 -26.47 -1.23 3.20
N LEU A 41 -26.02 -2.42 3.59
CA LEU A 41 -24.59 -2.73 3.84
C LEU A 41 -23.78 -2.77 2.55
N ILE A 42 -24.31 -3.37 1.48
CA ILE A 42 -23.67 -3.36 0.17
C ILE A 42 -23.53 -1.91 -0.31
N PHE A 43 -24.60 -1.12 -0.19
CA PHE A 43 -24.62 0.28 -0.58
C PHE A 43 -23.57 1.09 0.21
N MET A 44 -23.48 0.92 1.53
CA MET A 44 -22.45 1.53 2.36
C MET A 44 -21.04 1.14 1.91
N ASN A 45 -20.76 -0.16 1.74
CA ASN A 45 -19.46 -0.62 1.29
C ASN A 45 -19.09 -0.05 -0.08
N LEU A 46 -20.03 -0.01 -1.03
CA LEU A 46 -19.81 0.60 -2.34
C LEU A 46 -19.48 2.10 -2.25
N ILE A 47 -20.13 2.86 -1.37
CA ILE A 47 -19.81 4.28 -1.12
C ILE A 47 -18.38 4.41 -0.59
N LEU A 48 -18.05 3.64 0.44
CA LEU A 48 -16.75 3.68 1.09
C LEU A 48 -15.62 3.24 0.13
N LEU A 49 -15.86 2.21 -0.68
CA LEU A 49 -15.00 1.74 -1.75
C LEU A 49 -14.81 2.78 -2.86
N LYS A 50 -15.89 3.41 -3.33
CA LYS A 50 -15.87 4.51 -4.31
C LYS A 50 -14.99 5.65 -3.79
N ASN A 51 -15.14 6.02 -2.52
CA ASN A 51 -14.35 7.07 -1.89
C ASN A 51 -12.86 6.68 -1.74
N LEU A 52 -12.56 5.40 -1.42
CA LEU A 52 -11.18 4.88 -1.42
C LEU A 52 -10.54 4.88 -2.82
N MET A 53 -11.29 4.46 -3.84
CA MET A 53 -10.82 4.45 -5.23
C MET A 53 -10.56 5.87 -5.75
N LYS A 54 -11.45 6.82 -5.47
CA LYS A 54 -11.25 8.26 -5.77
C LYS A 54 -9.97 8.80 -5.13
N GLN A 55 -9.63 8.34 -3.94
CA GLN A 55 -8.42 8.76 -3.22
C GLN A 55 -7.16 7.94 -3.55
N LYS A 56 -7.21 7.08 -4.58
CA LYS A 56 -6.09 6.20 -4.98
C LYS A 56 -5.48 5.46 -3.80
N TYR A 57 -6.32 4.88 -2.92
CA TYR A 57 -5.84 4.06 -1.81
C TYR A 57 -4.95 4.76 -0.78
N LYS A 58 -5.02 6.10 -0.68
CA LYS A 58 -4.35 6.81 0.41
C LYS A 58 -5.01 6.43 1.74
N LYS A 59 -4.28 5.71 2.60
CA LYS A 59 -4.65 5.48 4.02
C LYS A 59 -4.50 6.77 4.83
N VAL A 60 -5.19 7.85 4.43
CA VAL A 60 -5.14 9.16 5.09
C VAL A 60 -6.51 9.47 5.66
N LEU A 61 -6.56 9.46 6.99
CA LEU A 61 -7.73 9.79 7.79
C LEU A 61 -8.03 11.29 7.66
N ASN A 62 -8.94 11.65 6.75
CA ASN A 62 -9.79 12.81 6.99
C ASN A 62 -11.24 12.34 6.98
N LEU A 63 -11.77 12.00 8.17
CA LEU A 63 -13.13 11.48 8.37
C LEU A 63 -14.17 12.37 7.68
N LYS A 64 -13.94 13.69 7.64
CA LYS A 64 -14.82 14.64 6.96
C LYS A 64 -15.02 14.30 5.47
N HIS A 65 -14.01 13.79 4.77
CA HIS A 65 -14.12 13.49 3.34
C HIS A 65 -14.80 12.14 3.03
N TYR A 66 -14.88 11.23 4.01
CA TYR A 66 -15.48 9.91 3.82
C TYR A 66 -16.96 9.86 4.23
N PHE A 67 -17.35 10.67 5.22
CA PHE A 67 -18.69 10.68 5.78
C PHE A 67 -19.56 11.87 5.34
N ILE A 68 -18.98 12.92 4.75
CA ILE A 68 -19.73 14.04 4.17
C ILE A 68 -19.93 13.78 2.67
N SER A 69 -20.82 12.85 2.36
CA SER A 69 -21.32 12.65 1.00
C SER A 69 -22.83 12.52 1.05
N ILE A 70 -23.51 12.96 -0.01
CA ILE A 70 -24.97 12.88 -0.08
C ILE A 70 -25.45 11.42 0.00
N GLU A 71 -24.66 10.48 -0.53
CA GLU A 71 -24.94 9.06 -0.45
C GLU A 71 -24.80 8.51 0.98
N MET A 72 -23.87 9.05 1.78
CA MET A 72 -23.71 8.66 3.19
C MET A 72 -24.83 9.24 4.06
N VAL A 73 -25.27 10.47 3.79
CA VAL A 73 -26.46 11.05 4.43
C VAL A 73 -27.68 10.20 4.13
N PHE A 74 -27.88 9.82 2.86
CA PHE A 74 -28.96 8.91 2.46
C PHE A 74 -28.88 7.55 3.18
N PHE A 75 -27.69 6.96 3.28
CA PHE A 75 -27.49 5.73 4.06
C PHE A 75 -27.88 5.91 5.53
N LEU A 76 -27.46 6.99 6.18
CA LEU A 76 -27.79 7.26 7.59
C LEU A 76 -29.31 7.44 7.79
N THR A 77 -30.01 8.10 6.86
CA THR A 77 -31.47 8.20 6.88
C THR A 77 -32.12 6.82 6.81
N VAL A 78 -31.62 5.92 5.95
CA VAL A 78 -32.11 4.55 5.88
C VAL A 78 -31.81 3.77 7.16
N GLN A 79 -30.69 4.02 7.84
CA GLN A 79 -30.40 3.40 9.15
C GLN A 79 -31.40 3.83 10.23
N VAL A 80 -31.84 5.10 10.24
CA VAL A 80 -32.91 5.57 11.13
C VAL A 80 -34.23 4.85 10.82
N MET A 81 -34.54 4.67 9.54
CA MET A 81 -35.73 3.93 9.10
C MET A 81 -35.66 2.45 9.51
N ILE A 82 -34.53 1.77 9.34
CA ILE A 82 -34.30 0.39 9.80
C ILE A 82 -34.46 0.32 11.32
N LEU A 83 -33.87 1.25 12.07
CA LEU A 83 -34.00 1.31 13.52
C LEU A 83 -35.48 1.47 13.92
N SER A 84 -36.28 2.23 13.16
CA SER A 84 -37.72 2.43 13.39
C SER A 84 -38.55 1.14 13.28
N LEU A 85 -38.11 0.15 12.48
CA LEU A 85 -38.79 -1.14 12.24
C LEU A 85 -38.66 -2.16 13.39
N GLY A 86 -38.11 -1.77 14.53
CA GLY A 86 -37.93 -2.65 15.69
C GLY A 86 -36.62 -3.45 15.70
N THR A 87 -35.82 -3.42 14.65
CA THR A 87 -34.73 -4.39 14.50
C THR A 87 -33.35 -3.81 14.82
N ARG A 88 -33.06 -3.67 16.13
CA ARG A 88 -31.82 -3.05 16.64
C ARG A 88 -30.54 -3.75 16.19
N ILE A 89 -30.58 -5.08 16.00
CA ILE A 89 -29.45 -5.88 15.51
C ILE A 89 -28.99 -5.43 14.12
N TYR A 90 -29.92 -5.12 13.23
CA TYR A 90 -29.57 -4.75 11.87
C TYR A 90 -28.90 -3.37 11.78
N PHE A 91 -29.31 -2.43 12.62
CA PHE A 91 -28.61 -1.15 12.78
C PHE A 91 -27.18 -1.35 13.33
N LEU A 92 -27.03 -2.28 14.27
CA LEU A 92 -25.74 -2.61 14.89
C LEU A 92 -24.75 -3.22 13.89
N ILE A 93 -25.22 -4.11 13.01
CA ILE A 93 -24.42 -4.67 11.92
C ILE A 93 -23.81 -3.53 11.07
N SER A 94 -24.60 -2.53 10.70
CA SER A 94 -24.14 -1.34 9.96
C SER A 94 -23.06 -0.55 10.69
N LEU A 95 -23.19 -0.33 12.01
CA LEU A 95 -22.15 0.40 12.75
C LEU A 95 -20.86 -0.42 12.85
N ILE A 96 -20.95 -1.72 13.11
CA ILE A 96 -19.79 -2.58 13.19
C ILE A 96 -19.08 -2.65 11.83
N ALA A 97 -19.82 -2.67 10.72
CA ALA A 97 -19.24 -2.61 9.38
C ALA A 97 -18.39 -1.35 9.18
N ILE A 98 -18.85 -0.19 9.67
CA ILE A 98 -18.08 1.07 9.64
C ILE A 98 -16.80 0.95 10.49
N ILE A 99 -16.89 0.38 11.69
CA ILE A 99 -15.73 0.18 12.58
C ILE A 99 -14.71 -0.78 11.95
N MET A 100 -15.18 -1.89 11.37
CA MET A 100 -14.35 -2.87 10.68
C MET A 100 -13.66 -2.26 9.45
N PHE A 101 -14.40 -1.51 8.64
CA PHE A 101 -13.84 -0.76 7.51
C PHE A 101 -12.75 0.20 7.98
N ALA A 102 -13.02 0.97 9.03
CA ALA A 102 -12.05 1.87 9.64
C ALA A 102 -10.78 1.12 10.07
N SER A 103 -10.93 -0.02 10.77
CA SER A 103 -9.78 -0.79 11.28
C SER A 103 -8.81 -1.28 10.19
N ILE A 104 -9.28 -1.50 8.95
CA ILE A 104 -8.48 -2.04 7.85
C ILE A 104 -7.80 -0.91 7.06
N PHE A 105 -8.59 0.12 6.73
CA PHE A 105 -8.20 1.12 5.75
C PHE A 105 -7.60 2.38 6.39
N ILE A 106 -7.64 2.51 7.71
CA ILE A 106 -7.16 3.69 8.45
C ILE A 106 -5.87 3.37 9.23
N THR A 107 -4.80 4.12 8.96
CA THR A 107 -3.45 3.94 9.55
C THR A 107 -3.34 4.30 11.03
N LYS A 108 -4.23 5.15 11.56
CA LYS A 108 -4.18 5.68 12.95
C LYS A 108 -5.48 5.44 13.71
N PHE A 109 -6.12 4.29 13.52
CA PHE A 109 -7.30 3.94 14.28
C PHE A 109 -6.89 3.58 15.72
N LYS A 110 -7.09 4.49 16.67
CA LYS A 110 -6.73 4.26 18.08
C LYS A 110 -7.78 3.38 18.75
N THR A 111 -7.35 2.33 19.45
CA THR A 111 -8.22 1.36 20.16
C THR A 111 -9.23 2.04 21.10
N LYS A 112 -8.86 3.18 21.70
CA LYS A 112 -9.77 3.95 22.57
C LYS A 112 -11.07 4.40 21.90
N TYR A 113 -11.04 4.72 20.60
CA TYR A 113 -12.24 5.15 19.88
C TYR A 113 -13.17 3.98 19.55
N VAL A 114 -12.63 2.77 19.41
CA VAL A 114 -13.43 1.54 19.31
C VAL A 114 -14.16 1.31 20.61
N ILE A 115 -13.44 1.32 21.73
CA ILE A 115 -14.00 1.09 23.06
C ILE A 115 -15.10 2.12 23.38
N LEU A 116 -14.83 3.41 23.16
CA LEU A 116 -15.81 4.48 23.37
C LEU A 116 -17.02 4.35 22.42
N GLY A 117 -16.79 4.02 21.16
CA GLY A 117 -17.86 3.84 20.17
C GLY A 117 -18.76 2.64 20.50
N THR A 118 -18.17 1.52 20.93
CA THR A 118 -18.88 0.33 21.38
C THR A 118 -19.71 0.64 22.63
N LEU A 119 -19.13 1.31 23.65
CA LEU A 119 -19.84 1.74 24.85
C LEU A 119 -21.04 2.64 24.52
N PHE A 120 -20.82 3.64 23.66
CA PHE A 120 -21.88 4.54 23.22
C PHE A 120 -23.03 3.79 22.54
N LEU A 121 -22.71 2.86 21.63
CA LEU A 121 -23.73 2.09 20.94
C LEU A 121 -24.49 1.14 21.88
N VAL A 122 -23.80 0.52 22.84
CA VAL A 122 -24.43 -0.33 23.86
C VAL A 122 -25.45 0.47 24.68
N ILE A 123 -25.11 1.70 25.07
CA ILE A 123 -26.02 2.62 25.77
C ILE A 123 -27.19 3.01 24.86
N LEU A 124 -26.91 3.43 23.63
CA LEU A 124 -27.94 3.86 22.66
C LEU A 124 -28.99 2.77 22.42
N ILE A 125 -28.55 1.53 22.19
CA ILE A 125 -29.44 0.39 21.93
C ILE A 125 -30.30 0.09 23.15
N SER A 126 -29.72 0.19 24.35
CA SER A 126 -30.43 -0.03 25.60
C SER A 126 -31.47 1.07 25.89
N CYS A 127 -31.18 2.32 25.56
CA CYS A 127 -32.15 3.42 25.68
C CYS A 127 -33.31 3.25 24.67
N VAL A 128 -33.01 2.91 23.41
CA VAL A 128 -34.05 2.54 22.41
C VAL A 128 -34.81 1.29 22.84
N GLY A 129 -34.13 0.40 23.58
CA GLY A 129 -34.63 -0.64 24.49
C GLY A 129 -35.86 -0.22 25.25
N LEU A 130 -35.57 0.57 26.26
CA LEU A 130 -36.45 0.96 27.34
C LEU A 130 -37.57 1.88 26.85
N PHE A 131 -37.25 2.85 25.99
CA PHE A 131 -38.24 3.76 25.39
C PHE A 131 -39.37 3.02 24.67
N ARG A 132 -39.05 1.90 23.99
CA ARG A 132 -40.04 1.12 23.23
C ARG A 132 -40.82 0.11 24.07
N TYR A 133 -40.29 -0.27 25.23
CA TYR A 133 -41.02 -1.12 26.17
C TYR A 133 -42.07 -0.30 26.95
N GLY A 134 -42.17 1.01 26.68
CA GLY A 134 -43.14 1.90 27.31
C GLY A 134 -42.65 2.52 28.62
N PHE A 135 -41.39 2.33 29.01
CA PHE A 135 -40.82 2.99 30.17
C PHE A 135 -40.71 4.49 29.92
N ASN A 136 -41.22 5.30 30.85
CA ASN A 136 -40.95 6.73 30.87
C ASN A 136 -39.45 6.96 31.09
N LEU A 137 -38.87 7.93 30.38
CA LEU A 137 -37.44 8.29 30.52
C LEU A 137 -37.04 8.64 31.97
N SER A 138 -38.01 9.03 32.81
CA SER A 138 -37.85 9.28 34.25
C SER A 138 -37.63 8.02 35.10
N GLU A 139 -37.96 6.83 34.60
CA GLU A 139 -37.84 5.54 35.31
C GLU A 139 -36.57 4.77 34.92
N VAL A 140 -35.86 5.24 33.89
CA VAL A 140 -34.61 4.63 33.40
C VAL A 140 -33.46 5.09 34.28
N ASN A 141 -33.03 4.25 35.23
CA ASN A 141 -31.80 4.51 35.99
C ASN A 141 -30.56 4.05 35.21
N PHE A 142 -29.36 4.47 35.64
CA PHE A 142 -28.09 4.11 34.98
C PHE A 142 -27.85 2.60 34.89
N LEU A 143 -28.44 1.82 35.79
CA LEU A 143 -28.29 0.36 35.86
C LEU A 143 -29.27 -0.38 34.94
N SER A 144 -30.40 0.22 34.55
CA SER A 144 -31.42 -0.42 33.70
C SER A 144 -30.86 -0.89 32.35
N PRO A 145 -30.04 -0.10 31.62
CA PRO A 145 -29.33 -0.58 30.43
C PRO A 145 -28.41 -1.78 30.68
N VAL A 146 -27.62 -1.72 31.74
CA VAL A 146 -26.64 -2.76 32.10
C VAL A 146 -27.34 -4.07 32.43
N ASN A 147 -28.42 -4.00 33.22
CA ASN A 147 -29.23 -5.15 33.57
C ASN A 147 -29.91 -5.77 32.34
N ASN A 148 -30.41 -4.96 31.40
CA ASN A 148 -31.03 -5.47 30.17
C ASN A 148 -30.03 -6.29 29.33
N ILE A 149 -28.81 -5.79 29.15
CA ILE A 149 -27.74 -6.46 28.39
C ILE A 149 -27.32 -7.78 29.05
N LEU A 150 -27.09 -7.74 30.36
CA LEU A 150 -26.68 -8.92 31.13
C LEU A 150 -27.80 -9.96 31.15
N GLN A 151 -29.05 -9.53 31.33
CA GLN A 151 -30.22 -10.39 31.36
C GLN A 151 -30.45 -11.07 30.00
N GLU A 152 -30.36 -10.36 28.87
CA GLU A 152 -30.50 -10.96 27.54
C GLU A 152 -29.38 -11.97 27.25
N THR A 153 -28.14 -11.65 27.64
CA THR A 153 -26.98 -12.55 27.48
C THR A 153 -27.13 -13.81 28.34
N MET A 154 -27.53 -13.65 29.61
CA MET A 154 -27.82 -14.77 30.49
C MET A 154 -28.98 -15.62 29.97
N LEU A 155 -30.06 -14.98 29.49
CA LEU A 155 -31.23 -15.70 29.00
C LEU A 155 -30.94 -16.52 27.74
N ASN A 156 -30.08 -16.03 26.85
CA ASN A 156 -29.60 -16.78 25.68
C ASN A 156 -28.67 -17.95 26.04
N SER A 157 -28.00 -17.90 27.20
CA SER A 157 -27.13 -18.98 27.67
C SER A 157 -27.90 -20.21 28.18
N PHE A 158 -29.19 -20.08 28.46
CA PHE A 158 -30.01 -21.22 28.89
C PHE A 158 -30.13 -22.32 27.84
N SER A 159 -30.04 -21.98 26.54
CA SER A 159 -30.02 -23.02 25.50
C SER A 159 -28.75 -23.86 25.58
N LEU A 160 -27.61 -23.26 25.95
CA LEU A 160 -26.36 -23.97 26.21
C LEU A 160 -26.52 -24.89 27.44
N ILE A 161 -27.06 -24.37 28.54
CA ILE A 161 -27.25 -25.14 29.79
C ILE A 161 -28.17 -26.34 29.54
N ALA A 162 -29.28 -26.14 28.81
CA ALA A 162 -30.14 -27.24 28.39
C ALA A 162 -29.33 -28.29 27.62
N THR A 163 -28.59 -27.88 26.58
CA THR A 163 -27.78 -28.79 25.76
C THR A 163 -26.79 -29.61 26.56
N ILE A 164 -26.11 -28.99 27.52
CA ILE A 164 -25.15 -29.66 28.40
C ILE A 164 -25.86 -30.73 29.24
N ASN A 165 -27.04 -30.42 29.78
CA ASN A 165 -27.79 -31.34 30.63
C ASN A 165 -28.34 -32.57 29.90
N PHE A 166 -28.58 -32.48 28.58
CA PHE A 166 -29.14 -33.60 27.81
C PHE A 166 -28.07 -34.54 27.20
N ASN A 167 -26.79 -34.29 27.45
CA ASN A 167 -25.65 -35.18 27.14
C ASN A 167 -25.51 -35.68 25.68
N HIS A 168 -26.16 -35.03 24.71
CA HIS A 168 -26.12 -35.40 23.29
C HIS A 168 -24.98 -34.69 22.53
N TRP A 169 -23.75 -35.13 22.79
CA TRP A 169 -22.53 -34.57 22.20
C TRP A 169 -22.06 -35.38 20.98
N GLY A 170 -22.55 -35.04 19.78
CA GLY A 170 -21.96 -35.61 18.57
C GLY A 170 -20.51 -35.16 18.41
N ILE A 171 -19.58 -36.07 18.07
CA ILE A 171 -18.17 -35.73 17.83
C ILE A 171 -18.02 -34.94 16.53
N ILE A 172 -18.57 -35.46 15.43
CA ILE A 172 -18.67 -34.80 14.12
C ILE A 172 -20.09 -35.03 13.60
N ARG A 173 -20.69 -34.01 13.00
CA ARG A 173 -22.01 -34.08 12.38
C ARG A 173 -22.02 -33.39 11.04
N PHE A 174 -22.93 -33.86 10.18
CA PHE A 174 -23.23 -33.20 8.94
C PHE A 174 -24.25 -32.07 9.20
N PRO A 175 -24.03 -30.86 8.65
CA PRO A 175 -24.79 -29.67 9.03
C PRO A 175 -26.14 -29.58 8.30
N ILE A 176 -27.01 -30.57 8.54
CA ILE A 176 -28.31 -30.74 7.88
C ILE A 176 -29.20 -29.50 8.08
N TYR A 177 -29.27 -28.99 9.31
CA TYR A 177 -30.10 -27.82 9.63
C TYR A 177 -29.57 -26.55 8.94
N LEU A 178 -28.25 -26.32 8.96
CA LEU A 178 -27.60 -25.21 8.25
C LEU A 178 -27.82 -25.29 6.73
N MET A 179 -27.67 -26.48 6.13
CA MET A 179 -27.87 -26.67 4.69
C MET A 179 -29.31 -26.43 4.29
N GLN A 180 -30.25 -26.94 5.09
CA GLN A 180 -31.66 -26.70 4.87
C GLN A 180 -32.01 -25.21 4.99
N ASP A 181 -31.52 -24.52 6.01
CA ASP A 181 -31.69 -23.07 6.15
C ASP A 181 -31.18 -22.32 4.93
N THR A 182 -30.02 -22.75 4.41
CA THR A 182 -29.41 -22.18 3.20
C THR A 182 -30.28 -22.41 1.97
N LEU A 183 -30.80 -23.63 1.78
CA LEU A 183 -31.71 -23.99 0.69
C LEU A 183 -33.05 -23.24 0.76
N ASN A 184 -33.67 -23.20 1.94
CA ASN A 184 -34.91 -22.43 2.19
C ASN A 184 -34.69 -20.91 2.09
N GLY A 185 -33.44 -20.46 2.19
CA GLY A 185 -33.03 -19.13 1.82
C GLY A 185 -33.17 -18.89 0.33
N VAL A 186 -32.40 -19.63 -0.47
CA VAL A 186 -32.41 -19.52 -1.94
C VAL A 186 -33.82 -19.65 -2.52
N LEU A 187 -34.61 -20.59 -1.99
CA LEU A 187 -35.97 -20.87 -2.46
C LEU A 187 -37.01 -19.84 -1.99
N SER A 188 -36.71 -18.94 -1.05
CA SER A 188 -37.68 -17.95 -0.56
C SER A 188 -38.11 -16.91 -1.60
N HIS A 189 -37.42 -16.84 -2.75
CA HIS A 189 -37.81 -16.04 -3.91
C HIS A 189 -38.63 -16.83 -4.95
N LEU A 190 -38.86 -18.11 -4.70
CA LEU A 190 -39.69 -19.00 -5.50
C LEU A 190 -40.92 -19.43 -4.67
N PRO A 191 -42.03 -19.82 -5.30
CA PRO A 191 -43.24 -20.27 -4.58
C PRO A 191 -43.09 -21.66 -3.92
N VAL A 192 -41.86 -22.10 -3.65
CA VAL A 192 -41.53 -23.44 -3.14
C VAL A 192 -40.81 -23.31 -1.81
N HIS A 193 -41.27 -24.01 -0.78
CA HIS A 193 -40.65 -24.04 0.55
C HIS A 193 -40.42 -25.48 0.99
N LEU A 194 -39.22 -25.79 1.51
CA LEU A 194 -38.94 -27.10 2.11
C LEU A 194 -39.43 -27.11 3.57
N PRO A 195 -40.03 -28.21 4.06
CA PRO A 195 -40.58 -28.32 5.42
C PRO A 195 -39.47 -28.19 6.47
N ALA A 196 -39.55 -27.20 7.36
CA ALA A 196 -38.52 -26.92 8.37
C ALA A 196 -38.29 -28.13 9.32
N HIS A 197 -37.04 -28.58 9.46
CA HIS A 197 -36.68 -29.58 10.47
C HIS A 197 -36.46 -28.90 11.81
N ASP A 198 -37.32 -29.23 12.78
CA ASP A 198 -37.19 -28.81 14.16
C ASP A 198 -36.17 -29.71 14.89
N PRO A 199 -35.02 -29.18 15.38
CA PRO A 199 -34.03 -29.97 16.12
C PRO A 199 -34.60 -30.63 17.37
N SER A 200 -35.64 -30.05 18.00
CA SER A 200 -36.27 -30.62 19.20
C SER A 200 -36.94 -31.96 18.91
N LYS A 201 -37.52 -32.12 17.72
CA LYS A 201 -38.12 -33.38 17.25
C LYS A 201 -37.07 -34.46 16.93
N ALA A 202 -35.79 -34.07 16.80
CA ALA A 202 -34.67 -34.95 16.52
C ALA A 202 -33.82 -35.25 17.77
N GLY A 203 -34.34 -34.97 18.97
CA GLY A 203 -33.65 -35.24 20.24
C GLY A 203 -32.73 -34.11 20.72
N TYR A 204 -32.86 -32.89 20.18
CA TYR A 204 -32.13 -31.71 20.63
C TYR A 204 -33.08 -30.71 21.29
N PRO A 205 -33.43 -30.90 22.57
CA PRO A 205 -34.36 -30.01 23.27
C PRO A 205 -33.79 -28.59 23.32
N LEU A 206 -34.63 -27.63 22.92
CA LEU A 206 -34.28 -26.22 22.88
C LEU A 206 -35.01 -25.46 23.98
N TYR A 207 -34.26 -24.92 24.94
CA TYR A 207 -34.79 -23.97 25.91
C TYR A 207 -34.27 -22.57 25.59
N SER A 208 -35.20 -21.70 25.17
CA SER A 208 -34.90 -20.38 24.60
C SER A 208 -35.93 -19.37 25.13
N PRO A 209 -35.80 -18.93 26.40
CA PRO A 209 -36.82 -18.13 27.08
C PRO A 209 -37.05 -16.74 26.46
N VAL A 210 -36.11 -16.26 25.65
CA VAL A 210 -36.17 -14.98 24.94
C VAL A 210 -36.05 -15.15 23.42
N GLY A 211 -36.25 -16.38 22.91
CA GLY A 211 -36.19 -16.71 21.49
C GLY A 211 -34.78 -16.80 20.88
N GLY A 212 -33.73 -16.40 21.60
CA GLY A 212 -32.34 -16.51 21.19
C GLY A 212 -31.66 -17.80 21.67
N THR A 213 -30.73 -18.30 20.88
CA THR A 213 -29.95 -19.50 21.18
C THR A 213 -28.47 -19.17 21.27
N SER A 214 -27.76 -19.86 22.16
CA SER A 214 -26.30 -19.78 22.26
C SER A 214 -25.62 -20.28 20.99
N LEU A 215 -24.55 -19.59 20.60
CA LEU A 215 -23.62 -19.98 19.52
C LEU A 215 -23.18 -21.43 19.64
N PHE A 216 -22.89 -21.85 20.86
CA PHE A 216 -22.43 -23.19 21.12
C PHE A 216 -23.49 -24.24 20.74
N TYR A 217 -24.77 -24.00 21.07
CA TYR A 217 -25.87 -24.89 20.68
C TYR A 217 -25.97 -25.02 19.16
N SER A 218 -25.93 -23.89 18.44
CA SER A 218 -26.03 -23.84 16.99
C SER A 218 -24.88 -24.59 16.29
N LEU A 219 -23.65 -24.42 16.77
CA LEU A 219 -22.48 -25.12 16.20
C LEU A 219 -22.51 -26.62 16.52
N ILE A 220 -22.80 -27.02 17.76
CA ILE A 220 -22.81 -28.43 18.17
C ILE A 220 -23.88 -29.24 17.42
N ILE A 221 -25.06 -28.66 17.21
CA ILE A 221 -26.12 -29.34 16.45
C ILE A 221 -25.73 -29.57 15.00
N ASN A 222 -25.10 -28.57 14.37
CA ASN A 222 -24.74 -28.65 12.96
C ASN A 222 -23.46 -29.45 12.70
N PHE A 223 -22.45 -29.34 13.56
CA PHE A 223 -21.12 -29.86 13.26
C PHE A 223 -20.59 -30.86 14.30
N GLY A 224 -21.24 -31.00 15.46
CA GLY A 224 -20.66 -31.73 16.60
C GLY A 224 -19.47 -30.99 17.21
N VAL A 225 -18.88 -31.51 18.28
CA VAL A 225 -17.80 -30.83 19.03
C VAL A 225 -16.57 -30.58 18.16
N ILE A 226 -16.01 -31.61 17.53
CA ILE A 226 -14.80 -31.49 16.70
C ILE A 226 -15.12 -30.73 15.41
N GLY A 227 -16.27 -31.01 14.78
CA GLY A 227 -16.65 -30.27 13.58
C GLY A 227 -16.87 -28.78 13.84
N SER A 228 -17.34 -28.40 15.04
CA SER A 228 -17.47 -26.99 15.45
C SER A 228 -16.11 -26.30 15.55
N PHE A 229 -15.11 -26.99 16.12
CA PHE A 229 -13.72 -26.48 16.14
C PHE A 229 -13.15 -26.31 14.74
N ILE A 230 -13.33 -27.32 13.87
CA ILE A 230 -12.87 -27.27 12.47
C ILE A 230 -13.55 -26.11 11.74
N PHE A 231 -14.86 -25.95 11.89
CA PHE A 231 -15.62 -24.88 11.27
C PHE A 231 -15.13 -23.50 11.74
N ALA A 232 -14.98 -23.30 13.05
CA ALA A 232 -14.48 -22.04 13.62
C ALA A 232 -13.05 -21.72 13.15
N PHE A 233 -12.19 -22.73 13.06
CA PHE A 233 -10.82 -22.60 12.52
C PHE A 233 -10.85 -22.22 11.04
N ALA A 234 -11.63 -22.92 10.22
CA ALA A 234 -11.76 -22.66 8.79
C ALA A 234 -12.30 -21.25 8.50
N VAL A 235 -13.34 -20.82 9.22
CA VAL A 235 -13.89 -19.46 9.13
C VAL A 235 -12.82 -18.43 9.52
N SER A 236 -12.04 -18.68 10.58
CA SER A 236 -10.96 -17.80 11.00
C SER A 236 -9.84 -17.69 9.95
N CYS A 237 -9.44 -18.81 9.34
CA CYS A 237 -8.48 -18.83 8.23
C CYS A 237 -8.98 -18.04 7.02
N LEU A 238 -10.26 -18.23 6.63
CA LEU A 238 -10.90 -17.51 5.55
C LEU A 238 -10.91 -16.01 5.83
N LEU A 239 -11.37 -15.58 7.01
CA LEU A 239 -11.39 -14.17 7.40
C LEU A 239 -9.99 -13.56 7.40
N ASN A 240 -8.98 -14.27 7.89
CA ASN A 240 -7.59 -13.81 7.88
C ASN A 240 -7.04 -13.67 6.45
N TYR A 241 -7.36 -14.62 5.56
CA TYR A 241 -7.02 -14.52 4.15
C TYR A 241 -7.67 -13.28 3.53
N LEU A 242 -9.00 -13.13 3.68
CA LEU A 242 -9.75 -12.03 3.08
C LEU A 242 -9.24 -10.66 3.58
N ARG A 243 -8.87 -10.55 4.86
CA ARG A 243 -8.32 -9.34 5.48
C ARG A 243 -6.96 -8.92 4.92
N ASN A 244 -6.07 -9.89 4.66
CA ASN A 244 -4.66 -9.60 4.34
C ASN A 244 -4.35 -9.53 2.84
N THR A 245 -5.35 -9.74 1.98
CA THR A 245 -5.14 -9.54 0.53
C THR A 245 -4.88 -8.07 0.19
N LYS A 246 -4.28 -7.83 -0.98
CA LYS A 246 -4.12 -6.48 -1.56
C LYS A 246 -5.32 -6.07 -2.42
N ILE A 247 -6.33 -6.92 -2.51
CA ILE A 247 -7.45 -6.78 -3.44
C ILE A 247 -8.58 -6.08 -2.68
N LEU A 248 -8.92 -4.85 -3.10
CA LEU A 248 -9.85 -3.97 -2.37
C LEU A 248 -11.19 -4.63 -2.05
N TYR A 249 -11.65 -5.33 -3.06
CA TYR A 249 -12.86 -6.11 -3.08
C TYR A 249 -12.91 -7.13 -1.94
N THR A 250 -11.83 -7.89 -1.80
CA THR A 250 -11.74 -9.00 -0.85
C THR A 250 -11.76 -8.47 0.57
N ASN A 251 -11.15 -7.31 0.80
CA ASN A 251 -11.26 -6.58 2.06
C ASN A 251 -12.68 -6.07 2.34
N ALA A 252 -13.45 -5.67 1.33
CA ALA A 252 -14.86 -5.29 1.51
C ALA A 252 -15.74 -6.50 1.85
N VAL A 253 -15.50 -7.64 1.21
CA VAL A 253 -16.15 -8.91 1.58
C VAL A 253 -15.82 -9.25 3.04
N TYR A 254 -14.57 -9.11 3.47
CA TYR A 254 -14.20 -9.29 4.88
C TYR A 254 -14.98 -8.36 5.83
N VAL A 255 -15.19 -7.09 5.48
CA VAL A 255 -15.97 -6.14 6.30
C VAL A 255 -17.44 -6.60 6.42
N CYS A 256 -18.08 -6.96 5.31
CA CYS A 256 -19.44 -7.49 5.31
C CYS A 256 -19.55 -8.75 6.17
N LEU A 257 -18.66 -9.73 5.96
CA LEU A 257 -18.67 -10.98 6.71
C LEU A 257 -18.46 -10.76 8.21
N SER A 258 -17.44 -9.99 8.58
CA SER A 258 -17.08 -9.80 9.99
C SER A 258 -18.14 -9.01 10.76
N SER A 259 -18.82 -8.06 10.11
CA SER A 259 -19.89 -7.28 10.75
C SER A 259 -21.15 -8.08 11.01
N THR A 260 -21.45 -9.07 10.15
CA THR A 260 -22.61 -9.94 10.31
C THR A 260 -22.32 -11.13 11.24
N LEU A 261 -21.12 -11.72 11.17
CA LEU A 261 -20.73 -12.92 11.95
C LEU A 261 -20.95 -12.80 13.45
N ILE A 262 -20.88 -11.59 14.00
CA ILE A 262 -21.13 -11.33 15.43
C ILE A 262 -22.57 -11.68 15.83
N PHE A 263 -23.52 -11.56 14.90
CA PHE A 263 -24.93 -11.85 15.15
C PHE A 263 -25.38 -13.16 14.54
N THR A 264 -24.60 -13.74 13.60
CA THR A 264 -25.01 -14.95 12.89
C THR A 264 -25.13 -16.19 13.77
N PHE A 265 -24.59 -16.08 14.97
CA PHE A 265 -24.36 -17.17 15.88
C PHE A 265 -25.25 -17.11 17.13
N PHE A 266 -26.06 -16.07 17.33
CA PHE A 266 -26.73 -15.85 18.61
C PHE A 266 -28.25 -15.68 18.55
N ARG A 267 -28.95 -16.02 17.46
CA ARG A 267 -30.40 -15.79 17.43
C ARG A 267 -31.23 -16.64 16.47
N ASP A 268 -32.43 -16.94 16.98
CA ASP A 268 -33.64 -17.55 16.43
C ASP A 268 -33.85 -19.06 16.57
N ASN A 269 -35.06 -19.40 17.02
CA ASN A 269 -35.67 -20.72 16.98
C ASN A 269 -36.05 -21.05 15.52
N PHE A 270 -35.12 -21.66 14.76
CA PHE A 270 -35.27 -22.56 13.60
C PHE A 270 -36.46 -22.43 12.60
N TYR A 271 -37.08 -21.26 12.44
CA TYR A 271 -38.01 -21.01 11.34
C TYR A 271 -37.50 -19.97 10.36
N ILE A 272 -36.68 -19.01 10.81
CA ILE A 272 -35.95 -18.07 9.95
C ILE A 272 -34.58 -17.85 10.60
N SER A 273 -33.72 -18.85 10.44
CA SER A 273 -32.35 -18.82 10.93
C SER A 273 -31.63 -17.59 10.40
N ILE A 274 -30.92 -16.88 11.26
CA ILE A 274 -30.09 -15.75 10.87
C ILE A 274 -28.95 -16.18 9.90
N ILE A 275 -28.70 -17.49 9.75
CA ILE A 275 -27.88 -18.11 8.69
C ILE A 275 -28.50 -17.81 7.32
N LYS A 276 -29.83 -17.85 7.18
CA LYS A 276 -30.55 -17.46 5.96
C LYS A 276 -30.22 -16.02 5.59
N VAL A 277 -30.28 -15.10 6.55
CA VAL A 277 -29.92 -13.67 6.35
C VAL A 277 -28.41 -13.49 6.16
N GLY A 278 -27.59 -14.16 6.96
CA GLY A 278 -26.13 -14.12 6.98
C GLY A 278 -25.47 -14.61 5.70
N ILE A 279 -25.89 -15.78 5.23
CA ILE A 279 -25.34 -16.45 4.06
C ILE A 279 -25.94 -15.87 2.78
N GLN A 280 -27.26 -15.68 2.69
CA GLN A 280 -27.91 -15.18 1.48
C GLN A 280 -27.65 -13.69 1.27
N ASP A 281 -27.91 -12.85 2.28
CA ASP A 281 -27.92 -11.38 2.13
C ASP A 281 -26.52 -10.75 2.30
N PHE A 282 -25.58 -11.45 2.96
CA PHE A 282 -24.28 -10.87 3.31
C PHE A 282 -23.04 -11.62 2.78
N VAL A 283 -23.13 -12.93 2.50
CA VAL A 283 -22.01 -13.72 1.96
C VAL A 283 -22.17 -13.96 0.48
N VAL A 284 -23.30 -14.53 0.05
CA VAL A 284 -23.49 -15.06 -1.30
C VAL A 284 -23.93 -13.97 -2.27
N PHE A 285 -24.99 -13.22 -1.96
CA PHE A 285 -25.50 -12.19 -2.89
C PHE A 285 -24.52 -11.01 -3.09
N PRO A 286 -23.95 -10.38 -2.04
CA PRO A 286 -22.92 -9.36 -2.22
C PRO A 286 -21.67 -9.90 -2.91
N ALA A 287 -21.19 -11.10 -2.55
CA ALA A 287 -20.00 -11.64 -3.19
C ALA A 287 -20.28 -12.00 -4.66
N ILE A 288 -21.46 -12.49 -5.03
CA ILE A 288 -21.80 -12.73 -6.44
C ILE A 288 -21.92 -11.40 -7.19
N VAL A 289 -22.66 -10.43 -6.67
CA VAL A 289 -22.84 -9.15 -7.36
C VAL A 289 -21.52 -8.40 -7.48
N LEU A 290 -20.76 -8.31 -6.40
CA LEU A 290 -19.47 -7.67 -6.46
C LEU A 290 -18.54 -8.49 -7.41
N LEU A 291 -18.51 -9.83 -7.37
CA LEU A 291 -17.65 -10.66 -8.26
C LEU A 291 -18.04 -10.44 -9.72
N THR A 292 -19.34 -10.27 -9.99
CA THR A 292 -19.87 -9.96 -11.31
C THR A 292 -19.39 -8.58 -11.77
N ILE A 293 -19.48 -7.56 -10.91
CA ILE A 293 -18.91 -6.22 -11.16
C ILE A 293 -17.40 -6.30 -11.40
N TRP A 294 -16.68 -7.17 -10.66
CA TRP A 294 -15.25 -7.40 -10.84
C TRP A 294 -14.94 -8.05 -12.19
N CYS A 295 -15.68 -9.08 -12.57
CA CYS A 295 -15.56 -9.74 -13.87
C CYS A 295 -15.84 -8.75 -15.01
N LEU A 296 -16.87 -7.91 -14.87
CA LEU A 296 -17.19 -6.83 -15.81
C LEU A 296 -16.09 -5.75 -15.86
N TYR A 297 -15.53 -5.35 -14.72
CA TYR A 297 -14.40 -4.42 -14.65
C TYR A 297 -13.13 -4.99 -15.31
N CYS A 298 -12.82 -6.26 -15.04
CA CYS A 298 -11.70 -6.97 -15.65
C CYS A 298 -11.91 -7.11 -17.17
N ALA A 299 -13.12 -7.45 -17.61
CA ALA A 299 -13.47 -7.52 -19.02
C ALA A 299 -13.34 -6.15 -19.70
N TYR A 300 -13.83 -5.08 -19.07
CA TYR A 300 -13.70 -3.70 -19.54
C TYR A 300 -12.24 -3.28 -19.69
N HIS A 301 -11.40 -3.52 -18.67
CA HIS A 301 -9.98 -3.18 -18.74
C HIS A 301 -9.19 -4.03 -19.73
N LYS A 302 -9.50 -5.32 -19.85
CA LYS A 302 -8.88 -6.22 -20.85
C LYS A 302 -9.28 -5.82 -22.28
N PHE A 303 -10.49 -5.30 -22.47
CA PHE A 303 -10.97 -4.76 -23.74
C PHE A 303 -10.33 -3.40 -24.08
N PHE A 304 -10.21 -2.50 -23.10
CA PHE A 304 -9.60 -1.19 -23.30
C PHE A 304 -8.06 -1.22 -23.43
N ASP A 305 -7.35 -2.12 -22.75
CA ASP A 305 -5.90 -2.28 -22.94
C ASP A 305 -5.56 -2.81 -24.34
N LYS A 306 -6.44 -3.64 -24.94
CA LYS A 306 -6.32 -4.06 -26.35
C LYS A 306 -6.43 -2.89 -27.33
N ASN A 307 -7.29 -1.92 -27.06
CA ASN A 307 -7.45 -0.72 -27.89
C ASN A 307 -6.36 0.33 -27.63
N LYS A 308 -5.80 0.37 -26.42
CA LYS A 308 -4.67 1.24 -26.07
C LYS A 308 -3.36 0.80 -26.73
N LEU A 309 -3.16 -0.50 -26.95
CA LEU A 309 -2.02 -1.03 -27.71
C LEU A 309 -2.07 -0.64 -29.20
N LYS A 310 -3.26 -0.54 -29.80
CA LYS A 310 -3.42 -0.12 -31.21
C LYS A 310 -3.24 1.38 -31.45
N SER A 311 -3.48 2.24 -30.45
CA SER A 311 -3.26 3.69 -30.58
C SER A 311 -1.84 4.14 -30.20
N LYS A 312 -1.01 3.24 -29.63
CA LYS A 312 0.32 3.55 -29.09
C LYS A 312 1.44 3.54 -30.15
N SER A 313 1.30 2.73 -31.21
CA SER A 313 2.33 2.61 -32.26
C SER A 313 2.52 3.89 -33.10
N LYS A 314 1.56 4.82 -33.10
CA LYS A 314 1.63 6.04 -33.92
C LYS A 314 2.40 7.20 -33.28
N LYS A 315 2.72 7.13 -31.97
CA LYS A 315 3.43 8.21 -31.23
C LYS A 315 4.86 7.87 -30.79
N GLU A 316 5.27 6.60 -30.89
CA GLU A 316 6.63 6.14 -30.55
C GLU A 316 7.67 6.52 -31.62
N ASN A 317 7.26 6.86 -32.84
CA ASN A 317 8.15 7.18 -33.97
C ASN A 317 8.85 8.56 -33.93
N GLN A 318 8.84 9.30 -32.81
CA GLN A 318 9.47 10.62 -32.70
C GLN A 318 10.35 10.87 -31.47
N MET A 319 10.40 9.96 -30.48
CA MET A 319 11.21 10.22 -29.28
C MET A 319 12.69 9.89 -29.51
N LYS A 320 13.56 10.80 -29.07
CA LYS A 320 15.02 10.65 -29.16
C LYS A 320 15.64 10.38 -27.79
N ILE A 321 16.81 9.76 -27.76
CA ILE A 321 17.59 9.57 -26.53
C ILE A 321 18.96 10.24 -26.64
N SER A 322 19.44 10.82 -25.54
CA SER A 322 20.82 11.32 -25.43
C SER A 322 21.50 10.67 -24.25
N ILE A 323 22.65 10.05 -24.49
CA ILE A 323 23.48 9.42 -23.46
C ILE A 323 24.55 10.43 -23.05
N ILE A 324 24.52 10.85 -21.79
CA ILE A 324 25.37 11.92 -21.25
C ILE A 324 26.41 11.30 -20.32
N ILE A 325 27.68 11.52 -20.62
CA ILE A 325 28.83 10.94 -19.90
C ILE A 325 29.81 12.04 -19.49
N PRO A 326 29.72 12.57 -18.26
CA PRO A 326 30.77 13.41 -17.69
C PRO A 326 32.05 12.60 -17.51
N THR A 327 33.17 13.16 -17.96
CA THR A 327 34.44 12.47 -18.13
C THR A 327 35.60 13.33 -17.63
N TYR A 328 36.56 12.69 -16.96
CA TYR A 328 37.84 13.27 -16.53
C TYR A 328 38.86 12.14 -16.34
N ASN A 329 39.94 12.18 -17.11
CA ASN A 329 41.02 11.19 -17.16
C ASN A 329 40.49 9.74 -17.12
N PRO A 330 39.73 9.31 -18.14
CA PRO A 330 39.03 8.03 -18.11
C PRO A 330 39.94 6.81 -18.36
N GLY A 331 41.19 7.04 -18.79
CA GLY A 331 42.19 6.03 -19.08
C GLY A 331 41.89 5.18 -20.32
N LYS A 332 42.83 4.30 -20.66
CA LYS A 332 42.77 3.45 -21.87
C LYS A 332 41.59 2.46 -21.87
N THR A 333 41.04 2.11 -20.70
CA THR A 333 39.91 1.17 -20.61
C THR A 333 38.58 1.77 -21.07
N PHE A 334 38.51 3.09 -21.25
CA PHE A 334 37.27 3.77 -21.62
C PHE A 334 36.80 3.43 -23.03
N GLU A 335 37.72 3.18 -23.97
CA GLU A 335 37.40 2.75 -25.34
C GLU A 335 36.54 1.48 -25.34
N GLY A 336 36.98 0.44 -24.62
CA GLY A 336 36.21 -0.80 -24.49
C GLY A 336 34.90 -0.64 -23.71
N ASN A 337 34.77 0.37 -22.84
CA ASN A 337 33.48 0.70 -22.23
C ASN A 337 32.55 1.40 -23.24
N PHE A 338 33.09 2.33 -24.02
CA PHE A 338 32.36 3.06 -25.05
C PHE A 338 31.82 2.12 -26.15
N GLU A 339 32.59 1.13 -26.58
CA GLU A 339 32.10 0.10 -27.52
C GLU A 339 30.85 -0.63 -27.02
N LYS A 340 30.76 -0.92 -25.71
CA LYS A 340 29.57 -1.54 -25.11
C LYS A 340 28.37 -0.60 -25.09
N ILE A 341 28.61 0.70 -24.96
CA ILE A 341 27.58 1.74 -25.09
C ILE A 341 27.06 1.76 -26.53
N GLU A 342 27.95 1.77 -27.53
CA GLU A 342 27.57 1.69 -28.95
C GLU A 342 26.75 0.43 -29.26
N GLN A 343 27.16 -0.74 -28.72
CA GLN A 343 26.40 -1.99 -28.87
C GLN A 343 25.01 -1.93 -28.21
N ASN A 344 24.89 -1.28 -27.04
CA ASN A 344 23.59 -1.09 -26.38
C ASN A 344 22.68 -0.16 -27.19
N ILE A 345 23.23 0.93 -27.74
CA ILE A 345 22.49 1.88 -28.58
C ILE A 345 21.84 1.17 -29.78
N LYS A 346 22.57 0.25 -30.44
CA LYS A 346 22.02 -0.54 -31.55
C LYS A 346 20.79 -1.38 -31.19
N ASN A 347 20.63 -1.73 -29.90
CA ASN A 347 19.48 -2.48 -29.39
C ASN A 347 18.29 -1.58 -28.98
N VAL A 348 18.46 -0.26 -29.02
CA VAL A 348 17.41 0.72 -28.76
C VAL A 348 16.75 1.11 -30.09
N SER A 349 15.43 0.96 -30.18
CA SER A 349 14.65 1.31 -31.38
C SER A 349 14.34 2.81 -31.50
N LEU A 350 15.21 3.69 -30.98
CA LEU A 350 15.05 5.15 -30.97
C LEU A 350 16.32 5.82 -31.48
N GLU A 351 16.18 6.96 -32.15
CA GLU A 351 17.33 7.79 -32.54
C GLU A 351 18.11 8.18 -31.29
N SER A 352 19.43 8.00 -31.34
CA SER A 352 20.31 8.09 -30.18
C SER A 352 21.52 8.95 -30.50
N GLU A 353 21.91 9.84 -29.59
CA GLU A 353 23.21 10.52 -29.62
C GLU A 353 23.98 10.26 -28.32
N VAL A 354 25.30 10.42 -28.37
CA VAL A 354 26.16 10.40 -27.18
C VAL A 354 26.80 11.77 -26.99
N VAL A 355 26.66 12.32 -25.79
CA VAL A 355 27.21 13.60 -25.36
C VAL A 355 28.24 13.32 -24.26
N ILE A 356 29.51 13.56 -24.56
CA ILE A 356 30.61 13.40 -23.61
C ILE A 356 31.02 14.79 -23.15
N VAL A 357 31.04 15.02 -21.84
CA VAL A 357 31.56 16.27 -21.28
C VAL A 357 32.90 16.00 -20.65
N ASP A 358 33.97 16.45 -21.29
CA ASP A 358 35.33 16.33 -20.78
C ASP A 358 35.69 17.53 -19.89
N SER A 359 36.19 17.24 -18.69
CA SER A 359 36.51 18.23 -17.66
C SER A 359 38.01 18.61 -17.67
N GLY A 360 38.65 18.54 -18.83
CA GLY A 360 40.07 18.79 -19.04
C GLY A 360 40.94 17.54 -18.84
N SER A 361 40.64 16.45 -19.55
CA SER A 361 41.46 15.24 -19.51
C SER A 361 42.81 15.44 -20.18
N THR A 362 43.86 14.84 -19.63
CA THR A 362 45.25 14.93 -20.12
C THR A 362 45.92 13.58 -20.30
N ASP A 363 45.18 12.49 -20.11
CA ASP A 363 45.68 11.11 -20.09
C ASP A 363 45.61 10.39 -21.45
N GLY A 364 45.16 11.08 -22.50
CA GLY A 364 44.94 10.52 -23.84
C GLY A 364 43.76 9.54 -23.94
N GLY A 365 42.98 9.36 -22.87
CA GLY A 365 41.89 8.37 -22.81
C GLY A 365 40.69 8.66 -23.72
N LEU A 366 40.69 9.83 -24.39
CA LEU A 366 39.62 10.28 -25.29
C LEU A 366 40.04 10.33 -26.77
N ASP A 367 41.30 10.05 -27.10
CA ASP A 367 41.83 10.22 -28.47
C ASP A 367 41.06 9.40 -29.51
N PHE A 368 40.56 8.21 -29.14
CA PHE A 368 39.78 7.34 -30.02
C PHE A 368 38.44 7.97 -30.47
N LEU A 369 37.92 8.95 -29.73
CA LEU A 369 36.63 9.60 -30.03
C LEU A 369 36.69 10.49 -31.27
N LYS A 370 37.87 10.92 -31.73
CA LYS A 370 38.05 11.73 -32.95
C LYS A 370 37.42 11.08 -34.19
N HIS A 371 37.29 9.75 -34.17
CA HIS A 371 36.71 8.96 -35.26
C HIS A 371 35.31 8.42 -34.94
N LYS A 372 34.68 8.87 -33.85
CA LYS A 372 33.36 8.42 -33.41
C LYS A 372 32.32 9.52 -33.63
N ASN A 373 31.08 9.13 -33.91
CA ASN A 373 29.96 10.05 -34.02
C ASN A 373 29.43 10.43 -32.63
N VAL A 374 30.18 11.26 -31.90
CA VAL A 374 29.83 11.75 -30.57
C VAL A 374 29.90 13.26 -30.51
N ARG A 375 29.13 13.85 -29.60
CA ARG A 375 29.28 15.26 -29.24
C ARG A 375 30.21 15.38 -28.04
N LEU A 376 31.47 15.71 -28.30
CA LEU A 376 32.45 16.01 -27.26
C LEU A 376 32.37 17.50 -26.89
N ILE A 377 32.20 17.79 -25.60
CA ILE A 377 32.15 19.14 -25.05
C ILE A 377 33.26 19.25 -24.01
N GLU A 378 34.18 20.18 -24.19
CA GLU A 378 35.27 20.42 -23.24
C GLU A 378 34.92 21.58 -22.31
N ILE A 379 35.15 21.39 -21.01
CA ILE A 379 35.05 22.43 -19.97
C ILE A 379 36.31 22.42 -19.11
N LYS A 380 36.62 23.53 -18.45
CA LYS A 380 37.73 23.55 -17.50
C LYS A 380 37.36 22.71 -16.27
N SER A 381 38.33 22.04 -15.65
CA SER A 381 38.12 21.30 -14.40
C SER A 381 37.53 22.17 -13.28
N SER A 382 37.88 23.47 -13.26
CA SER A 382 37.33 24.46 -12.33
C SER A 382 35.85 24.81 -12.56
N GLU A 383 35.33 24.52 -13.75
CA GLU A 383 33.93 24.74 -14.12
C GLU A 383 33.07 23.49 -13.89
N PHE A 384 33.69 22.35 -13.59
CA PHE A 384 32.98 21.11 -13.35
C PHE A 384 32.12 21.19 -12.08
N ASN A 385 30.86 20.82 -12.23
CA ASN A 385 29.91 20.74 -11.14
C ASN A 385 28.94 19.58 -11.40
N HIS A 386 28.71 18.74 -10.39
CA HIS A 386 27.84 17.57 -10.54
C HIS A 386 26.44 17.89 -11.08
N GLY A 387 25.81 18.98 -10.63
CA GLY A 387 24.51 19.42 -11.13
C GLY A 387 24.62 20.32 -12.36
N GLY A 388 25.48 21.34 -12.30
CA GLY A 388 25.66 22.34 -13.36
C GLY A 388 26.11 21.72 -14.69
N THR A 389 27.15 20.88 -14.67
CA THR A 389 27.65 20.21 -15.87
C THR A 389 26.60 19.27 -16.49
N ARG A 390 25.82 18.57 -15.66
CA ARG A 390 24.71 17.72 -16.13
C ARG A 390 23.58 18.54 -16.74
N ASN A 391 23.20 19.67 -16.13
CA ASN A 391 22.22 20.59 -16.69
C ASN A 391 22.68 21.16 -18.03
N MET A 392 23.95 21.57 -18.14
CA MET A 392 24.55 22.10 -19.37
C MET A 392 24.45 21.06 -20.50
N ALA A 393 24.93 19.83 -20.24
CA ALA A 393 24.85 18.74 -21.21
C ALA A 393 23.41 18.41 -21.62
N ALA A 394 22.50 18.38 -20.65
CA ALA A 394 21.08 18.12 -20.86
C ALA A 394 20.38 19.18 -21.72
N LYS A 395 20.76 20.45 -21.57
CA LYS A 395 20.21 21.55 -22.38
C LYS A 395 20.63 21.41 -23.84
N ILE A 396 21.91 21.06 -24.08
CA ILE A 396 22.50 20.89 -25.42
C ILE A 396 22.05 19.59 -26.12
N ALA A 397 21.77 18.55 -25.34
CA ALA A 397 21.27 17.28 -25.82
C ALA A 397 19.91 17.42 -26.55
N ASN A 398 19.74 16.74 -27.67
CA ASN A 398 18.55 16.70 -28.50
C ASN A 398 17.50 15.68 -28.03
N GLY A 399 17.84 14.81 -27.08
CA GLY A 399 17.01 13.71 -26.62
C GLY A 399 15.85 14.14 -25.71
N ASP A 400 14.69 13.51 -25.90
CA ASP A 400 13.55 13.60 -24.98
C ASP A 400 13.80 12.81 -23.70
N LEU A 401 14.58 11.72 -23.82
CA LEU A 401 15.11 10.95 -22.68
C LEU A 401 16.62 11.19 -22.56
N LEU A 402 17.05 11.51 -21.34
CA LEU A 402 18.45 11.75 -21.00
C LEU A 402 18.95 10.58 -20.16
N VAL A 403 19.90 9.82 -20.67
CA VAL A 403 20.55 8.70 -19.97
C VAL A 403 21.89 9.18 -19.43
N TYR A 404 22.00 9.35 -18.11
CA TYR A 404 23.27 9.64 -17.43
C TYR A 404 24.03 8.37 -17.09
N MET A 405 25.32 8.39 -17.40
CA MET A 405 26.28 7.36 -17.02
C MET A 405 27.57 8.02 -16.54
N THR A 406 28.24 7.41 -15.56
CA THR A 406 29.63 7.78 -15.24
C THR A 406 30.58 7.00 -16.15
N GLN A 407 31.75 7.58 -16.47
CA GLN A 407 32.76 6.99 -17.36
C GLN A 407 33.17 5.55 -16.98
N ASP A 408 33.04 5.21 -15.69
CA ASP A 408 33.45 3.96 -15.06
C ASP A 408 32.28 2.98 -14.86
N ALA A 409 31.06 3.31 -15.27
CA ALA A 409 29.92 2.38 -15.28
C ALA A 409 29.95 1.53 -16.56
N VAL A 410 30.16 0.22 -16.41
CA VAL A 410 30.29 -0.70 -17.55
C VAL A 410 29.00 -1.49 -17.74
N LEU A 411 28.35 -1.39 -18.90
CA LEU A 411 27.10 -2.10 -19.18
C LEU A 411 27.29 -3.63 -19.10
N ALA A 412 26.43 -4.29 -18.32
CA ALA A 412 26.53 -5.73 -18.07
C ALA A 412 25.85 -6.59 -19.16
N LYS A 413 24.86 -6.01 -19.85
CA LYS A 413 24.08 -6.64 -20.92
C LYS A 413 24.00 -5.70 -22.13
N ASN A 414 23.77 -6.27 -23.31
CA ASN A 414 23.55 -5.49 -24.55
C ASN A 414 22.17 -4.82 -24.60
N THR A 415 21.30 -5.09 -23.62
CA THR A 415 19.95 -4.54 -23.49
C THR A 415 19.81 -3.61 -22.28
N SER A 416 20.88 -3.32 -21.53
CA SER A 416 20.82 -2.54 -20.30
C SER A 416 20.20 -1.15 -20.51
N ILE A 417 20.58 -0.42 -21.56
CA ILE A 417 19.99 0.90 -21.87
C ILE A 417 18.51 0.76 -22.25
N LYS A 418 18.16 -0.23 -23.08
CA LYS A 418 16.77 -0.53 -23.48
C LYS A 418 15.89 -0.81 -22.26
N SER A 419 16.36 -1.65 -21.34
CA SER A 419 15.67 -1.97 -20.09
C SER A 419 15.47 -0.73 -19.23
N LEU A 420 16.50 0.12 -19.12
CA LEU A 420 16.46 1.35 -18.31
C LEU A 420 15.37 2.32 -18.77
N ILE A 421 15.25 2.55 -20.08
CA ILE A 421 14.32 3.56 -20.63
C ILE A 421 12.88 3.04 -20.77
N SER A 422 12.69 1.72 -20.85
CA SER A 422 11.37 1.09 -21.12
C SER A 422 10.24 1.57 -20.18
N PRO A 423 10.44 1.66 -18.84
CA PRO A 423 9.41 2.18 -17.93
C PRO A 423 9.03 3.64 -18.19
N LEU A 424 9.98 4.48 -18.63
CA LEU A 424 9.73 5.89 -18.94
C LEU A 424 8.84 6.03 -20.18
N LEU A 425 9.04 5.17 -21.18
CA LEU A 425 8.21 5.10 -22.39
C LEU A 425 6.79 4.62 -22.07
N MET A 426 6.63 3.70 -21.12
CA MET A 426 5.34 3.10 -20.79
C MET A 426 4.47 3.96 -19.85
N ASN A 427 5.07 4.79 -18.99
CA ASN A 427 4.34 5.51 -17.94
C ASN A 427 4.63 7.01 -17.93
N LYS A 428 3.60 7.82 -18.25
CA LYS A 428 3.70 9.29 -18.25
C LYS A 428 4.02 9.90 -16.88
N LYS A 429 3.64 9.26 -15.78
CA LYS A 429 3.92 9.74 -14.41
C LYS A 429 5.27 9.30 -13.87
N LEU A 430 6.05 8.56 -14.65
CA LEU A 430 7.41 8.16 -14.32
C LEU A 430 8.38 9.18 -14.90
N GLY A 431 9.15 9.84 -14.03
CA GLY A 431 10.09 10.90 -14.40
C GLY A 431 11.55 10.45 -14.44
N ILE A 432 11.89 9.44 -13.65
CA ILE A 432 13.25 8.91 -13.50
C ILE A 432 13.21 7.38 -13.52
N ALA A 433 14.15 6.75 -14.21
CA ALA A 433 14.51 5.35 -14.02
C ALA A 433 15.98 5.25 -13.63
N TYR A 434 16.38 4.32 -12.77
CA TYR A 434 17.80 4.02 -12.52
C TYR A 434 18.04 2.51 -12.49
N GLY A 435 19.23 2.14 -12.93
CA GLY A 435 19.63 0.75 -13.10
C GLY A 435 20.29 0.16 -11.86
N ARG A 436 20.39 -1.16 -11.89
CA ARG A 436 21.11 -1.99 -10.93
C ARG A 436 22.61 -1.86 -11.13
N GLN A 437 23.31 -1.55 -10.05
CA GLN A 437 24.77 -1.50 -10.03
C GLN A 437 25.30 -2.78 -9.41
N LEU A 438 25.89 -3.62 -10.25
CA LEU A 438 26.56 -4.85 -9.88
C LEU A 438 27.97 -4.56 -9.37
N PRO A 439 28.46 -5.32 -8.39
CA PRO A 439 29.85 -5.25 -7.97
C PRO A 439 30.78 -5.68 -9.10
N ARG A 440 31.90 -4.99 -9.27
CA ARG A 440 32.98 -5.40 -10.16
C ARG A 440 33.60 -6.72 -9.66
N LYS A 441 34.31 -7.43 -10.55
CA LYS A 441 34.91 -8.74 -10.23
C LYS A 441 35.92 -8.65 -9.07
N ASP A 442 36.63 -7.53 -8.98
CA ASP A 442 37.62 -7.20 -7.95
C ASP A 442 37.00 -6.52 -6.71
N ALA A 443 35.67 -6.42 -6.61
CA ALA A 443 35.01 -5.81 -5.47
C ALA A 443 35.25 -6.60 -4.19
N ASP A 444 35.75 -5.91 -3.16
CA ASP A 444 35.86 -6.44 -1.82
C ASP A 444 34.48 -6.71 -1.20
N VAL A 445 34.47 -7.33 -0.02
CA VAL A 445 33.25 -7.72 0.69
C VAL A 445 32.36 -6.52 1.03
N PHE A 446 32.96 -5.38 1.37
CA PHE A 446 32.21 -4.18 1.77
C PHE A 446 31.63 -3.44 0.55
N ALA A 447 32.39 -3.34 -0.53
CA ALA A 447 31.94 -2.79 -1.80
C ALA A 447 30.80 -3.63 -2.39
N ARG A 448 30.95 -4.97 -2.34
CA ARG A 448 29.95 -5.94 -2.78
C ARG A 448 28.65 -5.85 -2.01
N SER A 449 28.72 -5.97 -0.68
CA SER A 449 27.53 -5.88 0.18
C SER A 449 26.80 -4.54 0.05
N ALA A 450 27.54 -3.43 -0.15
CA ALA A 450 26.94 -2.13 -0.43
C ALA A 450 26.14 -2.11 -1.74
N ARG A 451 26.61 -2.78 -2.80
CA ARG A 451 25.85 -2.90 -4.06
C ARG A 451 24.64 -3.81 -3.91
N GLU A 452 24.82 -5.00 -3.37
CA GLU A 452 23.74 -5.98 -3.22
C GLU A 452 22.59 -5.49 -2.34
N PHE A 453 22.91 -4.78 -1.24
CA PHE A 453 21.90 -4.16 -0.38
C PHE A 453 21.12 -3.05 -1.09
N ASN A 454 21.82 -2.16 -1.81
CA ASN A 454 21.20 -0.98 -2.39
C ASN A 454 20.47 -1.25 -3.71
N TYR A 455 20.89 -2.28 -4.45
CA TYR A 455 20.42 -2.65 -5.78
C TYR A 455 19.99 -4.14 -5.84
N PRO A 456 18.84 -4.49 -5.22
CA PRO A 456 18.34 -5.86 -5.22
C PRO A 456 17.92 -6.32 -6.62
N ASN A 457 17.77 -7.63 -6.83
CA ASN A 457 17.35 -8.21 -8.11
C ASN A 457 15.84 -8.09 -8.40
N LYS A 458 15.17 -7.05 -7.87
CA LYS A 458 13.72 -6.87 -8.02
C LYS A 458 13.36 -5.42 -8.29
N ASP A 459 12.61 -5.22 -9.37
CA ASP A 459 12.08 -3.91 -9.76
C ASP A 459 11.28 -3.26 -8.63
N ARG A 460 11.33 -1.92 -8.61
CA ARG A 460 10.56 -1.13 -7.65
C ARG A 460 10.16 0.21 -8.26
N ILE A 461 8.87 0.48 -8.29
CA ILE A 461 8.37 1.85 -8.51
C ILE A 461 8.24 2.52 -7.14
N GLN A 462 8.80 3.72 -7.04
CA GLN A 462 8.85 4.52 -5.83
C GLN A 462 8.10 5.81 -6.07
N SER A 463 7.22 6.17 -5.15
CA SER A 463 6.30 7.27 -5.32
C SER A 463 6.03 7.98 -4.00
N PHE A 464 5.23 9.06 -4.03
CA PHE A 464 4.88 9.81 -2.83
C PHE A 464 4.24 8.94 -1.73
N SER A 465 3.52 7.88 -2.07
CA SER A 465 2.92 6.97 -1.08
C SER A 465 3.95 6.12 -0.34
N ASP A 466 5.14 5.93 -0.90
CA ASP A 466 6.16 5.05 -0.34
C ASP A 466 7.05 5.72 0.70
N ILE A 467 6.98 7.06 0.83
CA ILE A 467 7.75 7.87 1.79
C ILE A 467 7.64 7.31 3.21
N ASN A 468 6.45 6.89 3.63
CA ASN A 468 6.25 6.38 5.00
C ASN A 468 6.89 5.01 5.25
N ASN A 469 7.06 4.20 4.19
CA ASN A 469 7.56 2.83 4.30
C ASN A 469 9.06 2.75 3.98
N LEU A 470 9.51 3.50 2.98
CA LEU A 470 10.89 3.49 2.47
C LEU A 470 11.73 4.65 3.01
N GLY A 471 11.11 5.69 3.57
CA GLY A 471 11.82 6.87 4.06
C GLY A 471 12.68 7.51 2.96
N ILE A 472 13.93 7.82 3.29
CA ILE A 472 14.93 8.38 2.37
C ILE A 472 15.17 7.46 1.17
N LYS A 473 14.95 6.15 1.31
CA LYS A 473 15.13 5.19 0.21
C LYS A 473 14.15 5.45 -0.93
N THR A 474 13.00 6.10 -0.69
CA THR A 474 12.01 6.50 -1.72
C THR A 474 12.61 7.35 -2.83
N ILE A 475 13.59 8.18 -2.49
CA ILE A 475 14.26 9.13 -3.39
C ILE A 475 15.66 8.67 -3.77
N PHE A 476 15.99 7.40 -3.50
CA PHE A 476 17.27 6.82 -3.87
C PHE A 476 17.33 6.63 -5.39
N VAL A 477 18.27 7.35 -6.01
CA VAL A 477 18.62 7.32 -7.43
C VAL A 477 20.15 7.43 -7.51
N SER A 478 20.76 6.96 -8.60
CA SER A 478 22.18 7.18 -8.84
C SER A 478 22.45 7.50 -10.30
N ASN A 479 23.00 8.69 -10.53
CA ASN A 479 23.42 9.15 -11.87
C ASN A 479 24.59 8.38 -12.48
N SER A 480 25.16 7.38 -11.80
CA SER A 480 26.10 6.43 -12.44
C SER A 480 25.42 5.60 -13.53
N PHE A 481 24.10 5.36 -13.42
CA PHE A 481 23.29 4.79 -14.48
C PHE A 481 21.80 5.08 -14.26
N ALA A 482 21.33 6.20 -14.81
CA ALA A 482 19.95 6.65 -14.67
C ALA A 482 19.42 7.31 -15.94
N ALA A 483 18.12 7.28 -16.16
CA ALA A 483 17.42 7.92 -17.26
C ALA A 483 16.34 8.86 -16.75
N TYR A 484 16.22 10.02 -17.39
CA TYR A 484 15.29 11.09 -17.04
C TYR A 484 14.48 11.49 -18.27
N LYS A 485 13.22 11.86 -18.07
CA LYS A 485 12.49 12.64 -19.08
C LYS A 485 12.96 14.09 -19.03
N LYS A 486 13.41 14.63 -20.16
CA LYS A 486 13.99 15.98 -20.25
C LYS A 486 12.99 17.05 -19.81
N ASP A 487 11.74 16.96 -20.29
CA ASP A 487 10.66 17.88 -19.92
C ASP A 487 10.35 17.82 -18.42
N VAL A 488 10.29 16.62 -17.83
CA VAL A 488 10.03 16.45 -16.41
C VAL A 488 11.19 16.98 -15.55
N LEU A 489 12.44 16.74 -15.97
CA LEU A 489 13.63 17.24 -15.27
C LEU A 489 13.61 18.77 -15.18
N PHE A 490 13.39 19.47 -16.30
CA PHE A 490 13.45 20.93 -16.30
C PHE A 490 12.15 21.59 -15.83
N SER A 491 10.99 21.19 -16.38
CA SER A 491 9.73 21.88 -16.13
C SER A 491 9.10 21.54 -14.78
N ILE A 492 9.43 20.38 -14.18
CA ILE A 492 8.87 19.96 -12.89
C ILE A 492 9.91 20.04 -11.77
N ALA A 493 11.13 19.55 -11.97
CA ALA A 493 12.16 19.59 -10.92
C ALA A 493 12.99 20.89 -10.92
N GLY A 494 12.96 21.67 -12.00
CA GLY A 494 13.80 22.87 -12.16
C GLY A 494 15.24 22.57 -12.59
N GLY A 495 15.54 21.34 -13.03
CA GLY A 495 16.90 20.86 -13.28
C GLY A 495 17.62 20.37 -12.02
N PHE A 496 18.88 19.95 -12.19
CA PHE A 496 19.75 19.62 -11.06
C PHE A 496 20.18 20.89 -10.30
N PRO A 497 20.36 20.85 -8.97
CA PRO A 497 20.88 21.99 -8.23
C PRO A 497 22.31 22.34 -8.69
N GLU A 498 22.52 23.58 -9.14
CA GLU A 498 23.82 24.01 -9.70
C GLU A 498 24.92 24.18 -8.67
N HIS A 499 24.58 24.32 -7.38
CA HIS A 499 25.57 24.39 -6.31
C HIS A 499 25.28 23.35 -5.22
N THR A 500 25.55 22.09 -5.54
CA THR A 500 25.49 20.99 -4.57
C THR A 500 26.82 20.26 -4.48
N ILE A 501 27.19 19.86 -3.27
CA ILE A 501 28.43 19.10 -3.01
C ILE A 501 28.32 17.67 -3.52
N PHE A 502 27.12 17.09 -3.42
CA PHE A 502 26.80 15.71 -3.72
C PHE A 502 25.26 15.56 -3.74
N GLY A 503 24.73 14.51 -4.37
CA GLY A 503 23.31 14.14 -4.23
C GLY A 503 22.35 14.98 -5.09
N GLU A 504 22.83 15.54 -6.21
CA GLU A 504 21.99 16.23 -7.19
C GLU A 504 20.86 15.34 -7.72
N ASP A 505 21.12 14.04 -7.89
CA ASP A 505 20.13 13.04 -8.29
C ASP A 505 19.02 12.89 -7.26
N THR A 506 19.40 12.79 -5.99
CA THR A 506 18.51 12.64 -4.84
C THR A 506 17.65 13.89 -4.64
N PHE A 507 18.22 15.08 -4.87
CA PHE A 507 17.48 16.35 -4.86
C PHE A 507 16.36 16.36 -5.91
N VAL A 508 16.70 16.03 -7.17
CA VAL A 508 15.71 16.00 -8.26
C VAL A 508 14.66 14.92 -8.00
N ALA A 509 15.09 13.73 -7.55
CA ALA A 509 14.19 12.65 -7.15
C ALA A 509 13.19 13.10 -6.06
N ALA A 510 13.66 13.83 -5.05
CA ALA A 510 12.81 14.37 -3.99
C ALA A 510 11.78 15.36 -4.53
N LYS A 511 12.18 16.32 -5.36
CA LYS A 511 11.25 17.28 -6.00
C LYS A 511 10.17 16.57 -6.80
N LEU A 512 10.56 15.63 -7.66
CA LEU A 512 9.61 14.88 -8.50
C LEU A 512 8.63 14.04 -7.68
N VAL A 513 9.11 13.37 -6.63
CA VAL A 513 8.24 12.59 -5.75
C VAL A 513 7.24 13.50 -5.02
N LEU A 514 7.66 14.68 -4.56
CA LEU A 514 6.75 15.66 -3.96
C LEU A 514 5.67 16.13 -4.94
N GLU A 515 6.04 16.34 -6.21
CA GLU A 515 5.16 16.67 -7.35
C GLU A 515 4.37 15.46 -7.91
N LYS A 516 4.34 14.35 -7.18
CA LYS A 516 3.57 13.13 -7.50
C LYS A 516 4.01 12.41 -8.79
N TYR A 517 5.24 12.63 -9.22
CA TYR A 517 5.92 11.74 -10.15
C TYR A 517 6.48 10.52 -9.41
N SER A 518 6.81 9.48 -10.17
CA SER A 518 7.37 8.23 -9.66
C SER A 518 8.75 7.98 -10.25
N ILE A 519 9.53 7.16 -9.54
CA ILE A 519 10.89 6.74 -9.87
C ILE A 519 10.86 5.23 -10.07
N ALA A 520 11.38 4.73 -11.20
CA ALA A 520 11.64 3.30 -11.39
C ALA A 520 13.04 2.93 -10.95
N TYR A 521 13.16 1.93 -10.09
CA TYR A 521 14.33 1.09 -10.02
C TYR A 521 14.13 -0.10 -10.96
N VAL A 522 15.05 -0.29 -11.91
CA VAL A 522 14.99 -1.33 -12.94
C VAL A 522 16.12 -2.33 -12.68
N ALA A 523 15.77 -3.49 -12.13
CA ALA A 523 16.74 -4.51 -11.73
C ALA A 523 17.45 -5.13 -12.94
N ASP A 524 16.77 -5.24 -14.08
CA ASP A 524 17.32 -5.79 -15.33
C ASP A 524 18.20 -4.80 -16.13
N ALA A 525 18.20 -3.52 -15.75
CA ALA A 525 19.10 -2.52 -16.32
C ALA A 525 20.41 -2.52 -15.55
N GLU A 526 21.38 -3.35 -15.97
CA GLU A 526 22.56 -3.67 -15.17
C GLU A 526 23.85 -3.00 -15.69
N VAL A 527 24.63 -2.46 -14.76
CA VAL A 527 26.01 -1.99 -14.97
C VAL A 527 26.93 -2.53 -13.88
N PHE A 528 28.18 -2.86 -14.22
CA PHE A 528 29.24 -3.09 -13.24
C PHE A 528 29.81 -1.76 -12.79
N HIS A 529 29.59 -1.41 -11.52
CA HIS A 529 30.07 -0.17 -10.91
C HIS A 529 30.15 -0.33 -9.38
N SER A 530 31.38 -0.38 -8.86
CA SER A 530 31.68 -0.44 -7.43
C SER A 530 33.10 0.07 -7.18
N HIS A 531 33.32 0.60 -5.98
CA HIS A 531 34.61 1.15 -5.55
C HIS A 531 35.04 0.49 -4.24
N ASN A 532 36.29 0.04 -4.17
CA ASN A 532 36.91 -0.50 -2.96
C ASN A 532 37.43 0.64 -2.08
N TYR A 533 36.51 1.45 -1.55
CA TYR A 533 36.89 2.60 -0.74
C TYR A 533 37.65 2.16 0.52
N THR A 534 38.74 2.86 0.79
CA THR A 534 39.37 2.87 2.11
C THR A 534 38.40 3.44 3.14
N ILE A 535 38.67 3.16 4.40
CA ILE A 535 37.85 3.65 5.52
C ILE A 535 37.78 5.18 5.53
N MET A 536 38.89 5.82 5.15
CA MET A 536 38.99 7.27 5.11
C MET A 536 38.18 7.87 3.95
N GLU A 537 38.21 7.24 2.77
CA GLU A 537 37.35 7.65 1.66
C GLU A 537 35.86 7.47 1.99
N GLU A 538 35.49 6.39 2.68
CA GLU A 538 34.12 6.20 3.16
C GLU A 538 33.71 7.32 4.13
N PHE A 539 34.58 7.71 5.05
CA PHE A 539 34.33 8.87 5.93
C PHE A 539 34.16 10.16 5.11
N HIS A 540 35.07 10.46 4.18
CA HIS A 540 35.02 11.70 3.39
C HIS A 540 33.74 11.78 2.56
N ARG A 541 33.34 10.64 1.97
CA ARG A 541 32.07 10.53 1.24
C ARG A 541 30.86 10.76 2.15
N TYR A 542 30.86 10.17 3.34
CA TYR A 542 29.75 10.34 4.28
C TYR A 542 29.71 11.74 4.90
N PHE A 543 30.86 12.41 5.03
CA PHE A 543 30.91 13.84 5.36
C PHE A 543 30.18 14.67 4.32
N ASP A 544 30.45 14.47 3.02
CA ASP A 544 29.76 15.20 1.95
C ASP A 544 28.25 14.88 1.90
N ILE A 545 27.83 13.64 2.16
CA ILE A 545 26.41 13.28 2.34
C ILE A 545 25.79 14.03 3.54
N GLY A 546 26.54 14.18 4.62
CA GLY A 546 26.14 14.95 5.80
C GLY A 546 25.93 16.43 5.47
N VAL A 547 26.87 17.03 4.73
CA VAL A 547 26.80 18.41 4.25
C VAL A 547 25.59 18.61 3.34
N PHE A 548 25.38 17.72 2.36
CA PHE A 548 24.20 17.75 1.50
C PHE A 548 22.90 17.77 2.31
N HIS A 549 22.74 16.83 3.24
CA HIS A 549 21.55 16.79 4.09
C HIS A 549 21.44 18.00 5.03
N SER A 550 22.56 18.61 5.44
CA SER A 550 22.56 19.86 6.24
C SER A 550 21.97 21.02 5.43
N LYS A 551 22.47 21.22 4.21
CA LYS A 551 22.01 22.28 3.29
C LYS A 551 20.59 22.03 2.80
N GLU A 552 20.24 20.78 2.50
CA GLU A 552 18.92 20.37 2.01
C GLU A 552 18.03 19.79 3.11
N LYS A 553 17.93 20.49 4.25
CA LYS A 553 17.21 20.02 5.44
C LYS A 553 15.76 19.59 5.16
N TRP A 554 15.10 20.27 4.22
CA TRP A 554 13.73 19.96 3.80
C TRP A 554 13.56 18.51 3.30
N ILE A 555 14.63 17.88 2.75
CA ILE A 555 14.59 16.48 2.34
C ILE A 555 14.38 15.59 3.56
N LEU A 556 15.12 15.81 4.65
CA LEU A 556 14.98 15.00 5.86
C LEU A 556 13.63 15.21 6.54
N ASP A 557 13.11 16.44 6.52
CA ASP A 557 11.81 16.77 7.10
C ASP A 557 10.65 16.05 6.38
N ARG A 558 10.81 15.80 5.06
CA ARG A 558 9.79 15.14 4.23
C ARG A 558 9.97 13.63 4.12
N PHE A 559 11.21 13.14 4.04
CA PHE A 559 11.53 11.75 3.72
C PHE A 559 12.05 10.93 4.90
N ARG A 560 12.12 11.52 6.11
CA ARG A 560 12.71 10.92 7.33
C ARG A 560 14.22 10.76 7.23
N ALA A 561 14.84 10.63 8.40
CA ALA A 561 16.28 10.56 8.55
C ALA A 561 16.84 9.19 8.07
N PRO A 562 18.07 9.14 7.53
CA PRO A 562 18.65 7.93 6.93
C PRO A 562 19.11 6.86 7.94
N GLU A 563 19.13 7.15 9.25
CA GLU A 563 19.66 6.27 10.28
C GLU A 563 18.97 4.89 10.32
N SER A 564 17.67 4.81 10.03
CA SER A 564 16.96 3.52 9.99
C SER A 564 17.45 2.64 8.83
N GLU A 565 17.73 3.23 7.67
CA GLU A 565 18.34 2.50 6.55
C GLU A 565 19.79 2.12 6.85
N GLY A 566 20.54 2.97 7.56
CA GLY A 566 21.88 2.65 8.06
C GLY A 566 21.89 1.41 8.97
N ALA A 567 20.96 1.34 9.93
CA ALA A 567 20.82 0.18 10.80
C ALA A 567 20.47 -1.10 10.03
N ARG A 568 19.58 -1.01 9.02
CA ARG A 568 19.27 -2.13 8.13
C ARG A 568 20.47 -2.59 7.33
N PHE A 569 21.30 -1.67 6.86
CA PHE A 569 22.52 -1.97 6.12
C PHE A 569 23.54 -2.69 7.00
N ILE A 570 23.78 -2.23 8.23
CA ILE A 570 24.68 -2.90 9.18
C ILE A 570 24.19 -4.33 9.47
N LYS A 571 22.89 -4.52 9.71
CA LYS A 571 22.32 -5.86 9.93
C LYS A 571 22.53 -6.78 8.72
N TYR A 572 22.41 -6.23 7.51
CA TYR A 572 22.68 -6.98 6.28
C TYR A 572 24.17 -7.37 6.16
N GLN A 573 25.10 -6.45 6.42
CA GLN A 573 26.54 -6.75 6.39
C GLN A 573 26.95 -7.77 7.45
N LEU A 574 26.41 -7.69 8.66
CA LEU A 574 26.65 -8.70 9.71
C LEU A 574 26.24 -10.10 9.26
N LYS A 575 25.06 -10.20 8.64
CA LYS A 575 24.57 -11.46 8.07
C LYS A 575 25.47 -11.95 6.93
N GLU A 576 25.88 -11.06 6.03
CA GLU A 576 26.75 -11.41 4.90
C GLU A 576 28.14 -11.91 5.36
N LEU A 577 28.73 -11.30 6.39
CA LEU A 577 29.96 -11.80 7.00
C LEU A 577 29.79 -13.18 7.64
N TRP A 578 28.66 -13.41 8.31
CA TRP A 578 28.35 -14.69 8.94
C TRP A 578 28.18 -15.79 7.89
N ASP A 579 27.30 -15.58 6.92
CA ASP A 579 26.94 -16.56 5.89
C ASP A 579 28.17 -16.95 5.02
N ASN A 580 29.11 -16.02 4.81
CA ASN A 580 30.33 -16.26 4.03
C ASN A 580 31.55 -16.68 4.87
N LYS A 581 31.38 -16.97 6.17
CA LYS A 581 32.47 -17.36 7.10
C LYS A 581 33.60 -16.33 7.19
N LYS A 582 33.28 -15.03 7.06
CA LYS A 582 34.24 -13.90 7.11
C LYS A 582 34.15 -13.11 8.41
N VAL A 583 33.89 -13.78 9.52
CA VAL A 583 33.70 -13.16 10.86
C VAL A 583 34.96 -12.40 11.33
N TYR A 584 36.16 -12.77 10.84
CA TYR A 584 37.40 -12.03 11.11
C TYR A 584 37.36 -10.56 10.63
N LEU A 585 36.45 -10.20 9.70
CA LEU A 585 36.24 -8.82 9.25
C LEU A 585 35.31 -8.01 10.16
N LEU A 586 34.79 -8.56 11.25
CA LEU A 586 33.84 -7.88 12.14
C LEU A 586 34.40 -6.58 12.72
N PHE A 587 35.67 -6.55 13.14
CA PHE A 587 36.31 -5.33 13.62
C PHE A 587 36.39 -4.25 12.53
N SER A 588 36.77 -4.63 11.31
CA SER A 588 36.76 -3.73 10.16
C SER A 588 35.35 -3.21 9.85
N LEU A 589 34.33 -4.06 9.96
CA LEU A 589 32.93 -3.67 9.76
C LEU A 589 32.48 -2.61 10.77
N ILE A 590 32.78 -2.81 12.06
CA ILE A 590 32.45 -1.88 13.14
C ILE A 590 33.16 -0.55 12.89
N PHE A 591 34.46 -0.58 12.63
CA PHE A 591 35.25 0.64 12.42
C PHE A 591 34.81 1.41 11.17
N ARG A 592 34.56 0.73 10.04
CA ARG A 592 34.03 1.34 8.81
C ARG A 592 32.70 2.03 9.02
N ASN A 593 31.74 1.36 9.66
CA ASN A 593 30.43 1.94 9.91
C ASN A 593 30.49 3.06 10.97
N GLY A 594 31.37 2.96 11.96
CA GLY A 594 31.67 4.03 12.90
C GLY A 594 32.20 5.28 12.21
N MET A 595 33.16 5.12 11.29
CA MET A 595 33.73 6.22 10.50
C MET A 595 32.72 6.83 9.53
N LYS A 596 31.85 6.04 8.90
CA LYS A 596 30.72 6.55 8.11
C LYS A 596 29.79 7.41 8.95
N TYR A 597 29.42 6.91 10.14
CA TYR A 597 28.54 7.64 11.05
C TYR A 597 29.18 8.94 11.55
N LEU A 598 30.46 8.90 11.93
CA LEU A 598 31.23 10.07 12.35
C LEU A 598 31.31 11.10 11.23
N GLY A 599 31.71 10.69 10.03
CA GLY A 599 31.76 11.56 8.85
C GLY A 599 30.40 12.21 8.59
N TYR A 600 29.32 11.42 8.59
CA TYR A 600 27.96 11.93 8.41
C TYR A 600 27.56 12.97 9.47
N LYS A 601 27.82 12.72 10.76
CA LYS A 601 27.48 13.66 11.84
C LYS A 601 28.32 14.93 11.81
N MET A 602 29.60 14.84 11.45
CA MET A 602 30.47 16.00 11.25
C MET A 602 30.00 16.84 10.05
N GLY A 603 29.64 16.20 8.93
CA GLY A 603 29.08 16.87 7.77
C GLY A 603 27.75 17.56 8.05
N ARG A 604 26.88 16.93 8.87
CA ARG A 604 25.63 17.53 9.35
C ARG A 604 25.84 18.77 10.23
N SER A 605 27.04 18.92 10.79
CA SER A 605 27.42 20.01 11.69
C SER A 605 28.39 20.99 11.02
N GLU A 606 28.55 20.92 9.69
CA GLU A 606 29.57 21.65 8.92
C GLU A 606 29.56 23.16 9.15
N ARG A 607 28.40 23.76 9.45
CA ARG A 607 28.26 25.19 9.73
C ARG A 607 29.13 25.69 10.89
N HIS A 608 29.54 24.81 11.81
CA HIS A 608 30.41 25.15 12.94
C HIS A 608 31.89 24.84 12.67
N LEU A 609 32.23 24.35 11.47
CA LEU A 609 33.60 23.99 11.11
C LEU A 609 34.26 25.11 10.27
N PRO A 610 35.51 25.48 10.52
CA PRO A 610 36.29 26.35 9.64
C PRO A 610 36.46 25.78 8.23
N LEU A 611 36.53 26.63 7.20
CA LEU A 611 36.66 26.22 5.79
C LEU A 611 37.86 25.28 5.53
N LYS A 612 39.00 25.54 6.18
CA LYS A 612 40.20 24.68 6.08
C LYS A 612 39.91 23.24 6.56
N ILE A 613 39.08 23.08 7.59
CA ILE A 613 38.67 21.77 8.10
C ILE A 613 37.67 21.12 7.12
N LYS A 614 36.68 21.87 6.62
CA LYS A 614 35.72 21.34 5.63
C LYS A 614 36.43 20.76 4.40
N LYS A 615 37.41 21.48 3.84
CA LYS A 615 38.24 21.03 2.71
C LYS A 615 39.03 19.75 3.00
N ARG A 616 39.48 19.55 4.25
CA ARG A 616 40.20 18.32 4.65
C ARG A 616 39.26 17.13 4.84
N LEU A 617 38.05 17.38 5.36
CA LEU A 617 37.08 16.33 5.64
C LEU A 617 36.23 15.93 4.42
N SER A 618 36.19 16.75 3.38
CA SER A 618 35.40 16.54 2.17
C SER A 618 36.13 15.69 1.12
N MET A 619 35.37 14.84 0.41
CA MET A 619 35.85 14.12 -0.78
C MET A 619 35.91 15.09 -1.97
N HIS A 620 34.92 15.96 -2.11
CA HIS A 620 34.83 16.97 -3.17
C HIS A 620 35.43 18.32 -2.75
N ARG A 621 36.76 18.38 -2.59
CA ARG A 621 37.47 19.58 -2.07
C ARG A 621 37.20 20.86 -2.86
N ALA A 622 37.15 20.76 -4.19
CA ALA A 622 36.95 21.89 -5.10
C ALA A 622 35.58 22.60 -4.89
N PHE A 623 34.57 21.90 -4.37
CA PHE A 623 33.27 22.49 -4.03
C PHE A 623 33.41 23.68 -3.07
N TRP A 624 34.42 23.64 -2.19
CA TRP A 624 34.67 24.65 -1.16
C TRP A 624 35.55 25.81 -1.64
N ASP A 625 36.00 25.80 -2.89
CA ASP A 625 36.75 26.90 -3.52
C ASP A 625 35.82 27.89 -4.24
N SER A 626 34.60 27.47 -4.60
CA SER A 626 33.61 28.34 -5.22
C SER A 626 32.92 29.25 -4.19
N PRO A 627 32.72 30.55 -4.49
CA PRO A 627 31.96 31.42 -3.60
C PRO A 627 30.52 30.90 -3.47
N THR A 628 30.13 30.51 -2.25
CA THR A 628 28.72 30.29 -1.94
C THR A 628 27.99 31.62 -2.07
N LYS A 629 26.98 31.71 -2.95
CA LYS A 629 25.93 32.71 -2.80
C LYS A 629 25.13 32.34 -1.53
N GLU A 630 25.67 32.66 -0.37
CA GLU A 630 24.91 32.59 0.89
C GLU A 630 23.91 33.75 0.91
N GLY A 631 22.61 33.41 0.84
CA GLY A 631 21.51 34.34 1.03
C GLY A 631 20.47 34.30 -0.08
N GLN A 632 19.52 33.36 0.02
CA GLN A 632 18.10 33.53 -0.32
C GLN A 632 17.25 32.55 0.49
#